data_AF-A0A5E7J923-F1
#
_entry.id   AF-A0A5E7J923-F1
#
_cell.length_a   1.000
_cell.length_b   1.000
_cell.length_c   1.000
_cell.angle_alpha   90.00
_cell.angle_beta   90.00
_cell.angle_gamma   90.00
#
_symmetry.space_group_name_H-M   'P 1'
#
loop_
_entity.id
_entity.type
_entity.pdbx_description
1 polymer ?
#
loop_
_entity_poly.entity_id
_entity_poly.type
_entity_poly.pdbx_seq_one_letter_code
_entity_poly.pdbx_strand_id
1 'polypeptide(L)' 'MRLLRLAALAGDGKAAYQVGVISLAGTASKAPDPVEAARFWEMAAKAGHPLAEIKLKALASRGAAD' A
#
# COMPACT_ATOMS: atom_id res chain seq x y z
N MET A 1 12.23 -1.65 6.56
CA MET A 1 11.44 -0.82 5.62
C MET A 1 12.20 -0.39 4.37
N ARG A 2 13.47 0.01 4.45
CA ARG A 2 14.24 0.46 3.27
C ARG A 2 14.30 -0.56 2.12
N LEU A 3 14.71 -1.81 2.39
CA LEU A 3 14.80 -2.84 1.35
C LEU A 3 13.45 -3.19 0.72
N LEU A 4 12.40 -3.24 1.54
CA LEU A 4 11.04 -3.52 1.08
C LEU A 4 10.53 -2.43 0.13
N ARG A 5 10.80 -1.15 0.44
CA ARG A 5 10.49 -0.04 -0.48
C ARG A 5 11.29 -0.13 -1.78
N LEU A 6 12.57 -0.48 -1.72
CA LEU A 6 13.38 -0.65 -2.94
C LEU A 6 12.84 -1.78 -3.82
N ALA A 7 12.48 -2.92 -3.25
CA ALA A 7 11.87 -4.02 -4.01
C ALA A 7 10.51 -3.61 -4.62
N ALA A 8 9.67 -2.90 -3.87
CA ALA A 8 8.41 -2.36 -4.38
C ALA A 8 8.63 -1.43 -5.59
N LEU A 9 9.60 -0.52 -5.49
CA LEU A 9 9.96 0.41 -6.57
C LEU A 9 10.61 -0.30 -7.76
N ALA A 10 11.22 -1.47 -7.55
CA ALA A 10 11.74 -2.34 -8.61
C ALA A 10 10.66 -3.21 -9.28
N GLY A 11 9.39 -3.08 -8.88
CA GLY A 11 8.27 -3.79 -9.50
C GLY A 11 7.83 -5.06 -8.77
N ASP A 12 8.41 -5.38 -7.60
CA ASP A 12 7.92 -6.50 -6.80
C ASP A 12 6.55 -6.16 -6.20
N GLY A 13 5.50 -6.76 -6.76
CA GLY A 13 4.12 -6.51 -6.36
C GLY A 13 3.81 -6.92 -4.93
N LYS A 14 4.46 -7.96 -4.40
CA LYS A 14 4.29 -8.38 -3.00
C LYS A 14 4.93 -7.38 -2.06
N ALA A 15 6.12 -6.87 -2.40
CA ALA A 15 6.79 -5.84 -1.63
C ALA A 15 5.97 -4.54 -1.64
N ALA A 16 5.48 -4.12 -2.81
CA ALA A 16 4.59 -2.96 -2.94
C ALA A 16 3.34 -3.13 -2.08
N TYR A 17 2.70 -4.31 -2.10
CA TYR A 17 1.56 -4.59 -1.24
C TYR A 17 1.87 -4.42 0.25
N GLN A 18 3.01 -4.96 0.70
CA GLN A 18 3.43 -4.89 2.10
C GLN A 18 3.79 -3.46 2.52
N VAL A 19 4.43 -2.67 1.66
CA VAL A 19 4.64 -1.24 1.95
C VAL A 19 3.31 -0.53 2.15
N GLY A 20 2.31 -0.80 1.30
CA GLY A 20 1.00 -0.19 1.46
C GLY A 20 0.31 -0.55 2.78
N VAL A 21 0.41 -1.81 3.22
CA VAL A 21 -0.09 -2.25 4.54
C VAL A 21 0.59 -1.49 5.67
N ILE A 22 1.91 -1.38 5.64
CA ILE A 22 2.69 -0.68 6.68
C ILE A 22 2.37 0.81 6.68
N SER A 23 2.24 1.43 5.52
CA SER A 23 1.85 2.84 5.39
C SER A 23 0.46 3.08 5.97
N LEU A 24 -0.53 2.21 5.71
CA LEU A 24 -1.87 2.39 6.28
C LEU A 24 -1.92 2.10 7.79
N ALA A 25 -1.11 1.16 8.29
CA ALA A 25 -1.06 0.85 9.72
C ALA A 25 -0.33 1.94 10.53
N GLY A 26 0.61 2.66 9.90
CA GLY A 26 1.55 3.50 10.62
C GLY A 26 2.59 2.68 11.40
N THR A 27 3.44 3.38 12.13
CA THR A 27 4.48 2.81 13.00
C THR A 27 4.57 3.66 14.27
N ALA A 28 5.36 3.22 15.25
CA ALA A 28 5.61 4.02 16.45
C ALA A 28 6.17 5.44 16.17
N SER A 29 6.80 5.65 15.01
CA SER A 29 7.44 6.92 14.65
C SER A 29 6.76 7.67 13.49
N LYS A 30 5.75 7.08 12.85
CA LYS A 30 5.03 7.69 11.72
C LYS A 30 3.55 7.32 11.79
N ALA A 31 2.68 8.32 11.77
CA ALA A 31 1.24 8.10 11.69
C ALA A 31 0.84 7.31 10.42
N PRO A 32 -0.32 6.64 10.43
CA PRO A 32 -0.97 6.11 9.23
C PRO A 32 -0.98 7.12 8.07
N ASP A 33 -0.65 6.63 6.88
CA ASP A 33 -0.60 7.39 5.64
C ASP A 33 -1.42 6.66 4.56
N PRO A 34 -2.75 6.92 4.49
CA PRO A 34 -3.65 6.33 3.51
C PRO A 34 -3.23 6.62 2.06
N VAL A 35 -2.67 7.80 1.80
CA VAL A 35 -2.26 8.22 0.46
C VAL A 35 -1.06 7.43 -0.01
N GLU A 36 -0.05 7.27 0.84
CA GLU A 36 1.10 6.42 0.55
C GLU A 36 0.67 4.94 0.38
N ALA A 37 -0.27 4.47 1.20
CA ALA A 37 -0.82 3.13 1.08
C ALA A 37 -1.47 2.88 -0.30
N ALA A 38 -2.33 3.80 -0.75
CA ALA A 38 -2.96 3.73 -2.06
C ALA A 38 -1.92 3.66 -3.18
N ARG A 39 -0.92 4.54 -3.17
CA ARG A 39 0.13 4.57 -4.20
C ARG A 39 0.89 3.24 -4.33
N PHE A 40 1.24 2.62 -3.20
CA PHE A 40 1.91 1.33 -3.21
C PHE A 40 1.00 0.16 -3.58
N TRP A 41 -0.29 0.23 -3.24
CA TRP A 41 -1.25 -0.76 -3.72
C TRP A 41 -1.57 -0.61 -5.21
N GLU A 42 -1.56 0.58 -5.79
CA GLU A 42 -1.64 0.75 -7.24
C GLU A 42 -0.46 0.11 -7.96
N MET A 43 0.76 0.28 -7.42
CA MET A 43 1.95 -0.41 -7.94
C MET A 43 1.80 -1.94 -7.84
N ALA A 44 1.32 -2.43 -6.70
CA ALA A 44 1.09 -3.86 -6.49
C ALA A 44 0.03 -4.43 -7.46
N ALA A 45 -1.06 -3.70 -7.69
CA ALA A 45 -2.11 -4.09 -8.64
C ALA A 45 -1.57 -4.14 -10.07
N LYS A 46 -0.80 -3.13 -10.49
CA LYS A 46 -0.12 -3.12 -11.80
C LYS A 46 0.85 -4.28 -11.98
N ALA A 47 1.47 -4.75 -10.90
CA ALA A 47 2.33 -5.93 -10.88
C ALA A 47 1.56 -7.27 -10.73
N GLY A 48 0.22 -7.25 -10.78
CA GLY A 48 -0.61 -8.46 -10.71
C GLY A 48 -0.87 -9.01 -9.31
N HIS A 49 -0.63 -8.22 -8.25
CA HIS A 49 -0.88 -8.69 -6.89
C HIS A 49 -2.39 -8.75 -6.58
N PRO A 50 -2.98 -9.93 -6.31
CA PRO A 50 -4.43 -10.13 -6.32
C PRO A 50 -5.17 -9.40 -5.20
N LEU A 51 -4.50 -9.12 -4.07
CA LEU A 51 -5.12 -8.44 -2.92
C LEU A 51 -5.06 -6.92 -3.01
N ALA A 52 -4.33 -6.36 -3.97
CA ALA A 52 -4.07 -4.93 -4.02
C ALA A 52 -5.34 -4.12 -4.38
N GLU A 53 -6.09 -4.57 -5.38
CA GLU A 53 -7.35 -3.94 -5.78
C GLU A 53 -8.41 -3.98 -4.67
N ILE A 54 -8.48 -5.10 -3.93
CA ILE A 54 -9.38 -5.25 -2.78
C ILE A 54 -9.05 -4.19 -1.72
N LYS A 55 -7.77 -3.97 -1.43
CA LYS A 55 -7.34 -2.95 -0.47
C LYS A 55 -7.61 -1.52 -0.96
N LEU A 56 -7.41 -1.24 -2.25
CA LEU A 56 -7.75 0.06 -2.83
C LEU A 56 -9.25 0.36 -2.71
N LYS A 57 -10.11 -0.61 -3.03
CA LYS A 57 -11.56 -0.46 -2.90
C LYS A 57 -11.97 -0.22 -1.44
N ALA A 58 -11.44 -1.00 -0.51
CA ALA A 58 -11.72 -0.84 0.92
C ALA A 58 -11.24 0.53 1.47
N LEU A 59 -10.11 1.02 0.95
CA LEU A 59 -9.57 2.32 1.32
C LEU A 59 -10.47 3.46 0.83
N ALA A 60 -10.91 3.39 -0.44
CA ALA A 60 -11.81 4.38 -1.03
C ALA A 60 -13.18 4.40 -0.32
N SER A 61 -13.73 3.24 0.05
CA SER A 61 -14.99 3.18 0.80
C SER A 61 -14.89 3.78 2.20
N ARG A 62 -13.71 3.75 2.83
CA ARG A 62 -13.52 4.35 4.15
C ARG A 62 -13.53 5.88 4.06
N GLY A 63 -12.82 6.44 3.07
CA GLY A 63 -12.75 7.90 2.89
C GLY A 63 -14.04 8.55 2.36
N ALA A 64 -15.01 7.76 1.89
CA ALA A 64 -16.33 8.25 1.49
C ALA A 64 -17.35 8.27 2.65
N ALA A 65 -17.00 7.73 3.82
CA ALA A 65 -17.86 7.66 5.01
C ALA A 65 -17.46 8.65 6.11
N ASP A 66 -16.39 9.44 5.88
CA ASP A 66 -15.94 10.56 6.71
C ASP A 66 -16.43 11.89 6.09
#